data_AF-A0A1E2WV57-F1
#
_entry.id   AF-A0A1E2WV57-F1
#
_cell.length_a   1.000
_cell.length_b   1.000
_cell.length_c   1.000
_cell.angle_alpha   90.00
_cell.angle_beta   90.00
_cell.angle_gamma   90.00
#
_symmetry.space_group_name_H-M   'P 1'
#
loop_
_entity.id
_entity.type
_entity.pdbx_description
1 polymer ?
#
loop_
_entity_poly.entity_id
_entity_poly.type
_entity_poly.pdbx_seq_one_letter_code
_entity_poly.pdbx_strand_id
1 'polypeptide(L)'
;MNKFTCLMIVGAVLSMSAPALAESRAVNISVGSIGGPLDNAALRTVRQVIGFAVGTGTVDKFIVYSPREGAPIPIEGGLSACAEVGFGVTDARFNGFIQQLRSITPRSGTFLNVELTASCRLN
;
A
#
# COMPACT_ATOMS: atom_id res chain seq x y z
N MET A 1 -10.41 9.39 71.69
CA MET A 1 -10.84 8.67 70.47
C MET A 1 -11.30 9.70 69.46
N ASN A 2 -10.59 9.91 68.35
CA ASN A 2 -11.15 10.54 67.16
C ASN A 2 -10.48 9.94 65.93
N LYS A 3 -11.31 9.37 65.07
CA LYS A 3 -10.97 8.45 63.97
C LYS A 3 -10.44 9.23 62.78
N PHE A 4 -9.27 8.82 62.28
CA PHE A 4 -8.81 9.16 60.93
C PHE A 4 -9.65 8.38 59.93
N THR A 5 -10.41 9.09 59.08
CA THR A 5 -11.05 8.48 57.92
C THR A 5 -10.39 9.06 56.67
N CYS A 6 -9.47 8.30 56.08
CA CYS A 6 -8.84 8.57 54.80
C CYS A 6 -9.89 8.53 53.68
N LEU A 7 -10.04 9.63 52.96
CA LEU A 7 -10.83 9.71 51.73
C LEU A 7 -9.95 9.21 50.57
N MET A 8 -10.09 7.95 50.19
CA MET A 8 -9.41 7.39 49.00
C MET A 8 -10.18 7.79 47.75
N ILE A 9 -9.70 8.81 47.03
CA ILE A 9 -10.22 9.16 45.70
C ILE A 9 -9.57 8.20 44.70
N VAL A 10 -10.33 7.19 44.26
CA VAL A 10 -9.96 6.30 43.15
C VAL A 10 -10.14 7.09 41.85
N GLY A 11 -9.06 7.70 41.36
CA GLY A 11 -9.02 8.33 40.04
C GLY A 11 -9.02 7.26 38.96
N ALA A 12 -10.17 7.03 38.31
CA ALA A 12 -10.24 6.23 37.10
C ALA A 12 -9.58 7.02 35.95
N VAL A 13 -8.35 6.68 35.60
CA VAL A 13 -7.70 7.18 34.38
C VAL A 13 -8.35 6.46 33.20
N LEU A 14 -9.30 7.13 32.55
CA LEU A 14 -9.81 6.73 31.24
C LEU A 14 -8.68 6.89 30.23
N SER A 15 -7.90 5.82 30.02
CA SER A 15 -6.95 5.72 28.92
C SER A 15 -7.73 5.84 27.61
N MET A 16 -7.72 7.03 27.02
CA MET A 16 -8.21 7.25 25.67
C MET A 16 -7.26 6.53 24.71
N SER A 17 -7.53 5.26 24.45
CA SER A 17 -7.01 4.60 23.25
C SER A 17 -7.64 5.31 22.07
N ALA A 18 -6.94 6.32 21.53
CA ALA A 18 -7.28 6.83 20.21
C ALA A 18 -7.39 5.61 19.28
N PRO A 19 -8.46 5.48 18.49
CA PRO A 19 -8.49 4.44 17.49
C PRO A 19 -7.23 4.64 16.64
N ALA A 20 -6.37 3.62 16.60
CA ALA A 20 -5.33 3.55 15.60
C ALA A 20 -6.06 3.52 14.26
N LEU A 21 -6.29 4.69 13.69
CA LEU A 21 -6.82 4.85 12.35
C LEU A 21 -5.93 3.94 11.51
N ALA A 22 -6.52 2.96 10.82
CA ALA A 22 -5.77 2.05 9.98
C ALA A 22 -5.06 2.89 8.92
N GLU A 23 -3.82 3.26 9.23
CA GLU A 23 -2.97 4.04 8.36
C GLU A 23 -2.88 3.24 7.06
N SER A 24 -3.12 3.87 5.92
CA SER A 24 -3.04 3.17 4.65
C SER A 24 -1.57 2.92 4.32
N ARG A 25 -1.03 1.85 4.92
CA ARG A 25 0.40 1.47 4.84
C ARG A 25 0.73 0.75 3.54
N ALA A 26 -0.24 0.58 2.64
CA ALA A 26 -0.03 -0.15 1.40
C ALA A 26 -0.81 0.46 0.22
N VAL A 27 -0.42 0.03 -0.98
CA VAL A 27 -1.08 0.39 -2.22
C VAL A 27 -1.22 -0.84 -3.12
N ASN A 28 -2.45 -1.10 -3.56
CA ASN A 28 -2.74 -2.05 -4.62
C ASN A 28 -2.49 -1.38 -5.97
N ILE A 29 -1.80 -2.10 -6.85
CA ILE A 29 -1.37 -1.63 -8.16
C ILE A 29 -1.91 -2.63 -9.18
N SER A 30 -2.72 -2.16 -10.11
CA SER A 30 -3.17 -2.98 -11.23
C SER A 30 -2.95 -2.29 -12.57
N VAL A 31 -2.36 -3.03 -13.50
CA VAL A 31 -2.15 -2.66 -14.89
C VAL A 31 -2.81 -3.72 -15.74
N GLY A 32 -3.63 -3.32 -16.70
CA GLY A 32 -4.32 -4.24 -17.60
C GLY A 32 -4.79 -3.55 -18.87
N SER A 33 -5.31 -4.35 -19.80
CA SER A 33 -5.93 -3.86 -21.04
C SER A 33 -7.45 -3.73 -20.89
N ILE A 34 -8.10 -2.99 -21.81
CA ILE A 34 -9.57 -2.87 -21.92
C ILE A 34 -10.00 -3.36 -23.31
N GLY A 35 -9.54 -4.54 -23.73
CA GLY A 35 -9.82 -5.10 -25.05
C GLY A 35 -8.85 -4.68 -26.19
N GLY A 36 -7.66 -4.18 -25.87
CA GLY A 36 -6.60 -3.84 -26.85
C GLY A 36 -5.22 -4.44 -26.52
N PRO A 37 -4.16 -4.10 -27.27
CA PRO A 37 -2.80 -4.47 -26.90
C PRO A 37 -2.37 -3.69 -25.64
N LEU A 38 -1.75 -4.40 -24.70
CA LEU A 38 -1.22 -3.79 -23.49
C LEU A 38 -0.05 -2.83 -23.79
N ASP A 39 -0.04 -1.68 -23.13
CA ASP A 39 1.07 -0.75 -23.21
C ASP A 39 2.30 -1.24 -22.41
N ASN A 40 3.12 -2.05 -23.07
CA ASN A 40 4.33 -2.63 -22.49
C ASN A 40 5.35 -1.59 -22.02
N ALA A 41 5.36 -0.38 -22.58
CA ALA A 41 6.25 0.69 -22.13
C ALA A 41 5.80 1.19 -20.74
N ALA A 42 4.52 1.50 -20.58
CA ALA A 42 3.94 1.90 -19.30
C ALA A 42 4.12 0.80 -18.24
N LEU A 43 3.88 -0.47 -18.58
CA LEU A 43 4.10 -1.61 -17.68
C LEU A 43 5.55 -1.70 -17.20
N ARG A 44 6.53 -1.48 -18.08
CA ARG A 44 7.96 -1.46 -17.71
C ARG A 44 8.26 -0.30 -16.77
N THR A 45 7.74 0.89 -17.03
CA THR A 45 7.90 2.05 -16.15
C THR A 45 7.32 1.80 -14.77
N VAL A 46 6.12 1.20 -14.67
CA VAL A 46 5.53 0.80 -13.38
C VAL A 46 6.47 -0.13 -12.61
N ARG A 47 7.00 -1.17 -13.28
CA ARG A 47 7.96 -2.09 -12.65
C ARG A 47 9.26 -1.41 -12.22
N GLN A 48 9.76 -0.44 -12.99
CA GLN A 48 10.95 0.33 -12.63
C GLN A 48 10.72 1.19 -11.38
N VAL A 49 9.60 1.91 -11.32
CA VAL A 49 9.23 2.73 -10.15
C VAL A 49 9.11 1.86 -8.90
N ILE A 50 8.43 0.72 -8.99
CA ILE A 50 8.34 -0.25 -7.89
C ILE A 50 9.71 -0.79 -7.50
N GLY A 51 10.51 -1.24 -8.48
CA GLY A 51 11.84 -1.81 -8.22
C GLY A 51 12.78 -0.80 -7.54
N PHE A 52 12.71 0.47 -7.94
CA PHE A 52 13.45 1.55 -7.27
C PHE A 52 12.95 1.79 -5.84
N ALA A 53 11.63 1.79 -5.62
CA ALA A 53 11.06 1.94 -4.29
C ALA A 53 11.48 0.80 -3.34
N VAL A 54 11.51 -0.44 -3.83
CA VAL A 54 12.03 -1.60 -3.10
C VAL A 54 13.53 -1.45 -2.83
N GLY A 55 14.33 -1.16 -3.87
CA GLY A 55 15.78 -1.05 -3.74
C GLY A 55 16.25 0.10 -2.84
N THR A 56 15.40 1.11 -2.61
CA THR A 56 15.69 2.24 -1.72
C THR A 56 15.07 2.12 -0.34
N GLY A 57 14.37 1.02 -0.03
CA GLY A 57 13.68 0.79 1.24
C GLY A 57 12.45 1.68 1.45
N THR A 58 11.87 2.23 0.38
CA THR A 58 10.57 2.92 0.46
C THR A 58 9.42 1.92 0.61
N VAL A 59 9.60 0.72 0.06
CA VAL A 59 8.69 -0.43 0.12
C VAL A 59 9.47 -1.62 0.66
N ASP A 60 9.03 -2.20 1.77
CA ASP A 60 9.67 -3.39 2.35
C ASP A 60 8.96 -4.69 1.96
N LYS A 61 7.66 -4.62 1.68
CA LYS A 61 6.87 -5.78 1.28
C LYS A 61 6.21 -5.51 -0.06
N PHE A 62 6.58 -6.32 -1.04
CA PHE A 62 6.02 -6.28 -2.37
C PHE A 62 5.49 -7.66 -2.74
N ILE A 63 4.19 -7.76 -3.00
CA ILE A 63 3.51 -9.00 -3.39
C ILE A 63 3.02 -8.86 -4.82
N VAL A 64 3.41 -9.78 -5.69
CA VAL A 64 2.84 -9.91 -7.03
C VAL A 64 1.74 -10.98 -7.00
N TYR A 65 0.50 -10.56 -7.25
CA TYR A 65 -0.65 -11.46 -7.36
C TYR A 65 -0.71 -12.10 -8.75
N SER A 66 -0.44 -11.32 -9.80
CA SER A 66 -0.35 -11.81 -11.17
C SER A 66 0.47 -10.88 -12.08
N PRO A 67 1.04 -11.39 -13.18
CA PRO A 67 1.27 -12.80 -13.45
C PRO A 67 2.29 -13.37 -12.44
N ARG A 68 2.05 -14.60 -11.98
CA ARG A 68 2.99 -15.36 -11.14
C ARG A 68 3.02 -16.81 -11.60
N GLU A 69 4.14 -17.50 -11.35
CA GLU A 69 4.26 -18.93 -11.66
C GLU A 69 3.14 -19.72 -10.99
N GLY A 70 2.51 -20.64 -11.72
CA GLY A 70 1.38 -21.44 -11.24
C GLY A 70 0.03 -20.71 -11.15
N ALA A 71 -0.08 -19.44 -11.56
CA ALA A 71 -1.34 -18.71 -11.60
C ALA A 71 -1.82 -18.44 -13.05
N PRO A 72 -3.15 -18.31 -13.28
CA PRO A 72 -3.67 -17.86 -14.55
C PRO A 72 -3.08 -16.50 -14.92
N ILE A 73 -2.50 -16.41 -16.11
CA ILE A 73 -2.10 -15.13 -16.69
C ILE A 73 -3.40 -14.50 -17.22
N PRO A 74 -3.79 -13.29 -16.78
CA PRO A 74 -4.94 -12.61 -17.34
C PRO A 74 -4.81 -12.54 -18.87
N ILE A 75 -5.89 -12.83 -19.60
CA ILE A 75 -5.90 -12.80 -21.08
C ILE A 75 -5.47 -11.42 -21.59
N GLU A 76 -5.76 -10.38 -20.83
CA GLU A 76 -5.42 -8.99 -21.10
C GLU A 76 -4.00 -8.58 -20.61
N GLY A 77 -3.25 -9.51 -20.03
CA GLY A 77 -1.89 -9.33 -19.53
C GLY A 77 -1.79 -8.37 -18.34
N GLY A 78 -0.57 -7.94 -18.01
CA GLY A 78 -0.32 -6.82 -17.11
C GLY A 78 0.35 -7.15 -15.78
N LEU A 79 -0.13 -6.51 -14.72
CA LEU A 79 0.39 -6.60 -13.35
C LEU A 79 -0.77 -6.44 -12.37
N SER A 80 -0.86 -7.31 -11.38
CA SER A 80 -1.63 -7.11 -10.16
C SER A 80 -0.68 -7.32 -8.99
N ALA A 81 -0.51 -6.31 -8.16
CA ALA A 81 0.45 -6.33 -7.07
C ALA A 81 0.03 -5.44 -5.90
N CYS A 82 0.71 -5.61 -4.78
CA CYS A 82 0.61 -4.71 -3.64
C CYS A 82 2.00 -4.33 -3.13
N ALA A 83 2.18 -3.06 -2.78
CA ALA A 83 3.39 -2.53 -2.16
C ALA A 83 3.07 -1.92 -0.80
N GLU A 84 3.73 -2.39 0.26
CA GLU A 84 3.61 -1.92 1.63
C GLU A 84 4.82 -1.07 2.01
N VAL A 85 4.55 0.04 2.68
CA VAL A 85 5.54 1.01 3.13
C VAL A 85 6.63 0.36 3.99
N GLY A 86 7.87 0.81 3.81
CA GLY A 86 9.01 0.33 4.59
C GLY A 86 9.02 0.80 6.04
N PHE A 87 9.78 0.11 6.88
CA PHE A 87 9.99 0.46 8.28
C PHE A 87 10.72 1.81 8.39
N GLY A 88 10.17 2.72 9.20
CA GLY A 88 10.75 4.06 9.40
C GLY A 88 10.61 5.02 8.21
N VAL A 89 9.90 4.63 7.14
CA VAL A 89 9.58 5.50 6.01
C VAL A 89 8.50 6.50 6.43
N THR A 90 8.68 7.76 6.06
CA THR A 90 7.71 8.83 6.32
C THR A 90 6.56 8.79 5.31
N ASP A 91 5.38 9.27 5.72
CA ASP A 91 4.23 9.40 4.83
C ASP A 91 4.54 10.21 3.58
N ALA A 92 5.31 11.28 3.71
CA ALA A 92 5.71 12.11 2.58
C ALA A 92 6.50 11.32 1.53
N ARG A 93 7.40 10.42 1.96
CA ARG A 93 8.20 9.59 1.06
C ARG A 93 7.35 8.51 0.40
N PHE A 94 6.47 7.84 1.16
CA PHE A 94 5.56 6.84 0.60
C PHE A 94 4.52 7.46 -0.35
N ASN A 95 3.96 8.62 0.00
CA ASN A 95 3.09 9.39 -0.89
C ASN A 95 3.82 9.84 -2.16
N GLY A 96 5.09 10.21 -2.07
CA GLY A 96 5.93 10.49 -3.25
C GLY A 96 5.99 9.31 -4.21
N PHE A 97 6.18 8.10 -3.70
CA PHE A 97 6.11 6.86 -4.49
C PHE A 97 4.73 6.66 -5.14
N ILE A 98 3.65 6.84 -4.39
CA ILE A 98 2.27 6.71 -4.93
C ILE A 98 2.02 7.74 -6.04
N GLN A 99 2.48 8.97 -5.88
CA GLN A 99 2.34 10.02 -6.90
C GLN A 99 3.17 9.71 -8.15
N GLN A 100 4.38 9.15 -8.00
CA GLN A 100 5.16 8.69 -9.15
C GLN A 100 4.40 7.62 -9.95
N LEU A 101 3.80 6.64 -9.28
CA LEU A 101 2.95 5.65 -9.95
C LEU A 101 1.77 6.31 -10.68
N ARG A 102 1.04 7.21 -10.01
CA ARG A 102 -0.13 7.89 -10.60
C ARG A 102 0.20 8.84 -11.75
N SER A 103 1.45 9.31 -11.83
CA SER A 103 1.91 10.14 -12.94
C SER A 103 2.13 9.36 -14.25
N ILE A 104 2.25 8.04 -14.18
CA ILE A 104 2.39 7.19 -15.35
C ILE A 104 1.06 7.19 -16.10
N THR A 105 1.07 7.67 -17.34
CA THR A 105 -0.10 7.73 -18.22
C THR A 105 0.02 6.65 -19.30
N PRO A 106 -0.66 5.50 -19.19
CA PRO A 106 -0.65 4.49 -20.24
C PRO A 106 -1.35 4.99 -21.51
N ARG A 107 -1.00 4.41 -22.66
CA ARG A 107 -1.78 4.62 -23.90
C ARG A 107 -3.22 4.16 -23.75
N SER A 108 -4.12 4.77 -24.52
CA SER A 108 -5.53 4.39 -24.59
C SER A 108 -5.70 2.88 -24.81
N GLY A 109 -6.63 2.28 -24.08
CA GLY A 109 -6.83 0.83 -24.06
C GLY A 109 -5.99 0.09 -23.02
N THR A 110 -5.10 0.77 -22.29
CA THR A 110 -4.44 0.25 -21.08
C THR A 110 -4.83 1.12 -19.88
N PHE A 111 -5.06 0.49 -18.73
CA PHE A 111 -5.29 1.20 -17.47
C PHE A 111 -4.13 0.97 -16.49
N LEU A 112 -3.96 1.93 -15.59
CA LEU A 112 -3.18 1.79 -14.36
C LEU A 112 -4.05 2.28 -13.20
N ASN A 113 -4.35 1.41 -12.25
CA ASN A 113 -5.03 1.76 -11.01
C ASN A 113 -4.07 1.65 -9.82
N VAL A 114 -4.19 2.61 -8.90
CA VAL A 114 -3.31 2.78 -7.73
C VAL A 114 -4.19 3.13 -6.53
N GLU A 115 -4.57 2.10 -5.77
CA GLU A 115 -5.58 2.18 -4.71
C GLU A 115 -4.95 1.95 -3.33
N LEU A 116 -5.20 2.88 -2.40
CA LEU A 116 -4.71 2.76 -1.03
C LEU A 116 -5.36 1.57 -0.31
N THR A 117 -4.58 0.89 0.51
CA THR A 117 -5.08 -0.20 1.35
C THR A 117 -4.32 -0.24 2.68
N ALA A 118 -4.90 -0.90 3.68
CA ALA A 118 -4.32 -0.96 5.02
C ALA A 118 -3.02 -1.79 5.04
N SER A 119 -2.98 -2.91 4.31
CA SER A 119 -1.81 -3.78 4.22
C SER A 119 -1.88 -4.69 3.00
N CYS A 120 -0.72 -5.20 2.58
CA CYS A 120 -0.68 -6.23 1.56
C CYS A 120 -1.07 -7.59 2.15
N ARG A 121 -2.01 -8.30 1.52
CA ARG A 121 -2.50 -9.60 1.99
C ARG A 121 -1.94 -10.70 1.11
N LEU A 122 -1.47 -11.79 1.71
CA LEU A 122 -1.30 -13.03 0.98
C LEU A 122 -2.71 -13.62 0.85
N ASN A 123 -3.21 -13.70 -0.38
CA ASN A 123 -4.44 -14.45 -0.67
C ASN A 123 -4.18 -15.95 -0.53
#